data_AF-A0AAN5YMN7-F1
#
_entry.id   AF-A0AAN5YMN7-F1
#
_cell.length_a   1.000
_cell.length_b   1.000
_cell.length_c   1.000
_cell.angle_alpha   90.00
_cell.angle_beta   90.00
_cell.angle_gamma   90.00
#
_symmetry.space_group_name_H-M   'P 1'
#
loop_
_entity.id
_entity.type
_entity.pdbx_description
1 polymer ?
#
loop_
_entity_poly.entity_id
_entity_poly.type
_entity_poly.pdbx_seq_one_letter_code
_entity_poly.pdbx_strand_id
1 'polypeptide(L)'
;MLESLSLCPLGYEEPKLLRLEAEIDGEPLPIADYVFKHFLELVREKDMLFLQNLRAVRFLVDPNTCVYETSDYQPYDLFSSLNLVRRLPAMETVHVDTISDPDLPSVEPPSQSGNYTCIIIQHSSLHYPYLVYTIESAKRLEKFTYGIGGRFSRNGMLISFHPEYVFRALFAHRASLRQLDLDVEGQTRQLDLVGLRYLKYIPEEEEEQGSHRDDPVYLHEWADELEKLPVKEEQISSNVSVGAWSLRSFLQLKDLSLGVHILYLYARGYGGEQCGDQWGDQSVNDSFSLVDHLPPNLESLRIYGYKKGMKPRLRGVPQNLLEDQLAKLMAEKDQKLPRLVVIEGIEEMIPNGETLEGPGNEDKLWKGEADDEWTDYEYE
;
A
#
# COMPACT_ATOMS: atom_id res chain seq x y z
N MET A 1 -16.45 -4.92 25.96
CA MET A 1 -15.54 -5.84 25.26
C MET A 1 -14.61 -4.97 24.43
N LEU A 2 -13.33 -5.33 24.29
CA LEU A 2 -12.36 -4.50 23.58
C LEU A 2 -12.60 -4.60 22.06
N GLU A 3 -12.98 -3.49 21.43
CA GLU A 3 -13.29 -3.41 20.00
C GLU A 3 -12.20 -2.70 19.18
N SER A 4 -11.39 -1.86 19.84
CA SER A 4 -10.25 -1.16 19.25
C SER A 4 -9.05 -1.26 20.18
N LEU A 5 -7.84 -1.36 19.61
CA LEU A 5 -6.60 -1.42 20.36
C LEU A 5 -5.51 -0.62 19.62
N SER A 6 -4.89 0.32 20.33
CA SER A 6 -3.63 0.91 19.89
C SER A 6 -2.48 0.18 20.58
N LEU A 7 -1.47 -0.28 19.83
CA LEU A 7 -0.35 -1.02 20.42
C LEU A 7 0.96 -0.75 19.68
N CYS A 8 2.06 -0.71 20.42
CA CYS A 8 3.41 -0.73 19.88
C CYS A 8 3.97 -2.15 20.00
N PRO A 9 4.07 -2.93 18.91
CA PRO A 9 4.67 -4.26 18.96
C PRO A 9 6.18 -4.09 19.05
N LEU A 10 6.73 -4.36 20.24
CA LEU A 10 8.17 -4.36 20.46
C LEU A 10 8.76 -5.71 20.09
N GLY A 11 9.94 -5.68 19.46
CA GLY A 11 10.74 -6.86 19.12
C GLY A 11 10.68 -7.26 17.65
N TYR A 12 11.84 -7.68 17.13
CA TYR A 12 11.98 -8.38 15.85
C TYR A 12 12.04 -9.88 16.10
N GLU A 13 11.44 -10.67 15.21
CA GLU A 13 11.52 -12.11 15.28
C GLU A 13 12.16 -12.67 14.03
N GLU A 14 13.31 -13.33 14.21
CA GLU A 14 13.92 -14.04 13.12
C GLU A 14 12.98 -15.14 12.58
N PRO A 15 12.88 -15.29 11.26
CA PRO A 15 12.15 -16.37 10.63
C PRO A 15 12.52 -17.74 11.20
N LYS A 16 11.56 -18.68 11.27
CA LYS A 16 11.75 -20.02 11.87
C LYS A 16 12.94 -20.77 11.30
N LEU A 17 13.15 -20.68 9.99
CA LEU A 17 14.25 -21.37 9.32
C LEU A 17 15.62 -20.82 9.76
N LEU A 18 15.76 -19.49 9.80
CA LEU A 18 17.01 -18.84 10.21
C LEU A 18 17.33 -19.11 11.69
N ARG A 19 16.30 -19.16 12.55
CA ARG A 19 16.48 -19.57 13.94
C ARG A 19 16.98 -21.00 14.08
N LEU A 20 16.39 -21.92 13.31
CA LEU A 20 16.81 -23.32 13.31
C LEU A 20 18.27 -23.45 12.83
N GLU A 21 18.67 -22.71 11.80
CA GLU A 21 20.04 -22.66 11.30
C GLU A 21 21.00 -22.08 12.36
N ALA A 22 20.64 -20.97 13.00
CA ALA A 22 21.42 -20.38 14.08
C ALA A 22 21.58 -21.33 15.29
N GLU A 23 20.53 -22.06 15.67
CA GLU A 23 20.60 -23.08 16.72
C GLU A 23 21.53 -24.25 16.36
N ILE A 24 21.50 -24.68 15.09
CA ILE A 24 22.40 -25.73 14.56
C ILE A 24 23.86 -25.26 14.59
N ASP A 25 24.09 -24.00 14.24
CA ASP A 25 25.43 -23.39 14.18
C ASP A 25 25.94 -22.94 15.55
N GLY A 26 25.10 -22.97 16.59
CA GLY A 26 25.43 -22.61 17.96
C GLY A 26 25.51 -21.10 18.21
N GLU A 27 24.88 -20.30 17.34
CA GLU A 27 24.81 -18.85 17.47
C GLU A 27 23.78 -18.45 18.55
N PRO A 28 24.07 -17.45 19.39
CA PRO A 28 23.15 -17.01 20.42
C PRO A 28 21.97 -16.26 19.80
N LEU A 29 20.75 -16.78 19.98
CA LEU A 29 19.53 -16.09 19.57
C LEU A 29 19.27 -14.87 20.47
N PRO A 30 18.89 -13.70 19.90
CA PRO A 30 18.44 -12.56 20.68
C PRO A 30 17.22 -12.94 21.54
N ILE A 31 17.29 -12.70 22.85
CA ILE A 31 16.11 -12.74 23.71
C ILE A 31 15.29 -11.52 23.34
N ALA A 32 14.23 -11.69 22.57
CA ALA A 32 13.27 -10.61 22.39
C ALA A 32 12.08 -10.79 23.35
N ASP A 33 11.61 -9.67 23.88
CA ASP A 33 10.46 -9.61 24.77
C ASP A 33 9.16 -9.75 23.96
N TYR A 34 8.84 -10.99 23.59
CA TYR A 34 7.66 -11.34 22.79
C TYR A 34 6.37 -11.43 23.61
N VAL A 35 6.23 -10.64 24.68
CA VAL A 35 5.11 -10.75 25.64
C VAL A 35 3.76 -10.70 24.92
N PHE A 36 3.60 -9.77 23.97
CA PHE A 36 2.34 -9.60 23.25
C PHE A 36 2.09 -10.72 22.23
N LYS A 37 3.12 -11.19 21.52
CA LYS A 37 2.98 -12.33 20.60
C LYS A 37 2.62 -13.61 21.36
N HIS A 38 3.34 -13.93 22.43
CA HIS A 38 3.03 -15.10 23.26
C HIS A 38 1.64 -15.01 23.88
N PHE A 39 1.20 -13.82 24.29
CA PHE A 39 -0.18 -13.61 24.72
C PHE A 39 -1.18 -13.97 23.60
N LEU A 40 -0.97 -13.48 22.38
CA LEU A 40 -1.85 -13.78 21.24
C LEU A 40 -1.83 -15.26 20.84
N GLU A 41 -0.67 -15.91 20.89
CA GLU A 41 -0.54 -17.35 20.65
C GLU A 41 -1.27 -18.16 21.72
N LEU A 42 -1.14 -17.78 22.99
CA LEU A 42 -1.88 -18.40 24.10
C LEU A 42 -3.38 -18.19 23.97
N VAL A 43 -3.84 -17.01 23.57
CA VAL A 43 -5.25 -16.73 23.29
C VAL A 43 -5.78 -17.66 22.20
N ARG A 44 -4.97 -17.91 21.16
CA ARG A 44 -5.29 -18.79 20.03
C ARG A 44 -5.31 -20.27 20.40
N GLU A 45 -4.33 -20.75 21.16
CA GLU A 45 -4.23 -22.17 21.54
C GLU A 45 -5.26 -22.61 22.58
N LYS A 46 -5.67 -21.69 23.45
CA LYS A 46 -6.58 -22.00 24.57
C LYS A 46 -8.03 -21.60 24.32
N ASP A 47 -8.40 -21.29 23.07
CA ASP A 47 -9.75 -20.84 22.67
C ASP A 47 -10.29 -19.74 23.60
N MET A 48 -9.42 -18.83 24.03
CA MET A 48 -9.83 -17.80 24.97
C MET A 48 -10.70 -16.75 24.27
N LEU A 49 -11.75 -16.29 24.94
CA LEU A 49 -12.69 -15.29 24.40
C LEU A 49 -12.10 -13.87 24.31
N PHE A 50 -10.80 -13.69 24.56
CA PHE A 50 -10.13 -12.38 24.49
C PHE A 50 -9.95 -11.97 23.02
N LEU A 51 -10.12 -10.68 22.74
CA LEU A 51 -9.96 -10.07 21.40
C LEU A 51 -10.86 -10.63 20.29
N GLN A 52 -11.83 -11.49 20.59
CA GLN A 52 -12.78 -11.99 19.59
C GLN A 52 -13.65 -10.90 18.98
N ASN A 53 -13.81 -9.78 19.69
CA ASN A 53 -14.55 -8.60 19.25
C ASN A 53 -13.62 -7.48 18.80
N LEU A 54 -12.30 -7.71 18.71
CA LEU A 54 -11.36 -6.70 18.27
C LEU A 54 -11.54 -6.48 16.77
N ARG A 55 -12.02 -5.29 16.40
CA ARG A 55 -12.34 -4.89 15.04
C ARG A 55 -11.31 -3.94 14.46
N ALA A 56 -10.65 -3.14 15.29
CA ALA A 56 -9.65 -2.17 14.83
C ALA A 56 -8.36 -2.29 15.63
N VAL A 57 -7.23 -2.21 14.92
CA VAL A 57 -5.90 -2.09 15.51
C VAL A 57 -5.17 -0.91 14.91
N ARG A 58 -4.66 -0.02 15.77
CA ARG A 58 -3.71 1.02 15.38
C ARG A 58 -2.33 0.65 15.90
N PHE A 59 -1.41 0.40 14.97
CA PHE A 59 -0.02 0.12 15.27
C PHE A 59 0.74 1.41 15.49
N LEU A 60 1.42 1.47 16.63
CA LEU A 60 2.24 2.61 17.05
C LEU A 60 3.71 2.27 16.86
N VAL A 61 4.48 3.29 16.46
CA VAL A 61 5.94 3.20 16.42
C VAL A 61 6.50 3.34 17.83
N ASP A 62 7.60 2.66 18.12
CA ASP A 62 8.29 2.75 19.41
C ASP A 62 8.86 4.17 19.65
N PRO A 63 8.33 4.92 20.65
CA PRO A 63 8.80 6.27 20.95
C PRO A 63 10.20 6.29 21.56
N ASN A 64 10.68 5.16 22.08
CA ASN A 64 11.99 5.03 22.74
C ASN A 64 13.09 4.58 21.79
N THR A 65 12.80 4.45 20.49
CA THR A 65 13.81 4.23 19.45
C THR A 65 14.70 5.46 19.34
N CYS A 66 15.60 5.66 20.31
CA CYS A 66 16.52 6.80 20.45
C CYS A 66 17.50 6.96 19.27
N VAL A 67 17.43 6.05 18.30
CA VAL A 67 18.27 6.01 17.10
C VAL A 67 17.75 6.97 16.02
N TYR A 68 16.48 7.35 16.06
CA TYR A 68 15.83 8.13 15.01
C TYR A 68 15.32 9.48 15.53
N GLU A 69 15.59 10.54 14.78
CA GLU A 69 14.99 11.84 15.08
C GLU A 69 13.47 11.70 14.97
N THR A 70 12.72 12.27 15.92
CA THR A 70 11.24 12.21 15.95
C THR A 70 10.57 12.79 14.70
N SER A 71 11.35 13.37 13.80
CA SER A 71 10.99 14.05 12.57
C SER A 71 11.12 13.16 11.31
N ASP A 72 11.89 12.07 11.37
CA ASP A 72 12.08 11.10 10.27
C ASP A 72 10.94 10.07 10.22
N TYR A 73 10.73 9.45 9.05
CA TYR A 73 10.01 8.18 8.99
C TYR A 73 10.78 7.11 9.79
N GLN A 74 10.03 6.24 10.46
CA GLN A 74 10.59 5.29 11.41
C GLN A 74 10.61 3.89 10.79
N PRO A 75 11.76 3.20 10.76
CA PRO A 75 11.83 1.81 10.33
C PRO A 75 10.86 0.95 11.14
N TYR A 76 10.01 0.20 10.46
CA TYR A 76 8.93 -0.52 11.11
C TYR A 76 8.63 -1.86 10.44
N ASP A 77 8.57 -2.90 11.26
CA ASP A 77 8.21 -4.23 10.79
C ASP A 77 6.68 -4.40 10.67
N LEU A 78 6.17 -3.92 9.53
CA LEU A 78 4.76 -4.01 9.20
C LEU A 78 4.29 -5.48 9.12
N PHE A 79 5.12 -6.38 8.60
CA PHE A 79 4.71 -7.76 8.39
C PHE A 79 4.57 -8.54 9.69
N SER A 80 5.52 -8.38 10.62
CA SER A 80 5.36 -8.94 11.97
C SER A 80 4.05 -8.47 12.60
N SER A 81 3.79 -7.16 12.55
CA SER A 81 2.57 -6.54 13.09
C SER A 81 1.29 -7.08 12.48
N LEU A 82 1.23 -7.20 11.15
CA LEU A 82 0.08 -7.82 10.47
C LEU A 82 -0.08 -9.29 10.87
N ASN A 83 1.01 -10.05 10.96
CA ASN A 83 0.97 -11.47 11.32
C ASN A 83 0.43 -11.73 12.73
N LEU A 84 0.57 -10.77 13.66
CA LEU A 84 -0.04 -10.84 15.00
C LEU A 84 -1.57 -10.83 14.95
N VAL A 85 -2.16 -9.99 14.10
CA VAL A 85 -3.60 -9.66 14.19
C VAL A 85 -4.43 -10.18 13.02
N ARG A 86 -3.80 -10.54 11.88
CA ARG A 86 -4.50 -10.86 10.62
C ARG A 86 -5.54 -11.96 10.77
N ARG A 87 -5.34 -12.91 11.68
CA ARG A 87 -6.24 -14.07 11.88
C ARG A 87 -7.35 -13.83 12.90
N LEU A 88 -7.38 -12.68 13.58
CA LEU A 88 -8.42 -12.39 14.57
C LEU A 88 -9.81 -12.34 13.90
N PRO A 89 -10.85 -12.95 14.50
CA PRO A 89 -12.09 -13.30 13.81
C PRO A 89 -12.94 -12.09 13.41
N ALA A 90 -12.98 -11.04 14.24
CA ALA A 90 -13.74 -9.83 13.98
C ALA A 90 -12.88 -8.70 13.39
N MET A 91 -11.63 -8.96 13.02
CA MET A 91 -10.71 -7.93 12.55
C MET A 91 -11.24 -7.26 11.28
N GLU A 92 -11.31 -5.94 11.29
CA GLU A 92 -11.79 -5.14 10.17
C GLU A 92 -10.75 -4.11 9.72
N THR A 93 -10.12 -3.40 10.65
CA THR A 93 -9.27 -2.25 10.36
C THR A 93 -7.87 -2.43 10.93
N VAL A 94 -6.87 -2.22 10.09
CA VAL A 94 -5.48 -2.03 10.52
C VAL A 94 -5.01 -0.64 10.10
N HIS A 95 -4.41 0.08 11.03
CA HIS A 95 -3.93 1.45 10.83
C HIS A 95 -2.50 1.58 11.34
N VAL A 96 -1.63 2.21 10.57
CA VAL A 96 -0.28 2.58 10.98
C VAL A 96 0.11 3.92 10.35
N ASP A 97 0.91 4.71 11.06
CA ASP A 97 1.39 6.01 10.60
C ASP A 97 2.91 6.13 10.74
N THR A 98 3.52 6.99 9.93
CA THR A 98 4.92 7.46 10.11
C THR A 98 6.01 6.40 9.95
N ILE A 99 5.70 5.32 9.23
CA ILE A 99 6.62 4.21 9.06
C ILE A 99 7.42 4.29 7.74
N SER A 100 8.59 3.67 7.75
CA SER A 100 9.37 3.29 6.59
C SER A 100 9.77 1.83 6.64
N ASP A 101 10.40 1.36 5.57
CA ASP A 101 10.95 0.00 5.51
C ASP A 101 11.78 -0.34 6.76
N PRO A 102 11.63 -1.56 7.29
CA PRO A 102 12.42 -2.02 8.41
C PRO A 102 13.88 -2.23 7.99
N ASP A 103 14.80 -2.06 8.95
CA ASP A 103 16.20 -2.44 8.74
C ASP A 103 16.36 -3.96 8.57
N LEU A 104 15.48 -4.75 9.23
CA LEU A 104 15.40 -6.21 9.14
C LEU A 104 13.96 -6.62 8.82
N PRO A 105 13.68 -7.12 7.60
CA PRO A 105 12.33 -7.54 7.23
C PRO A 105 11.94 -8.85 7.93
N SER A 106 10.72 -8.92 8.45
CA SER A 106 10.06 -10.20 8.73
C SER A 106 9.51 -10.82 7.44
N VAL A 107 9.16 -12.10 7.51
CA VAL A 107 8.48 -12.79 6.40
C VAL A 107 7.10 -12.18 6.16
N GLU A 108 6.79 -11.88 4.91
CA GLU A 108 5.51 -11.30 4.52
C GLU A 108 4.33 -12.24 4.83
N PRO A 109 3.14 -11.69 5.13
CA PRO A 109 1.95 -12.49 5.40
C PRO A 109 1.51 -13.30 4.17
N PRO A 110 0.96 -14.52 4.36
CA PRO A 110 0.39 -15.29 3.26
C PRO A 110 -0.76 -14.56 2.57
N SER A 111 -0.87 -14.74 1.24
CA SER A 111 -1.97 -14.13 0.47
C SER A 111 -3.33 -14.59 0.97
N GLN A 112 -4.30 -13.69 1.02
CA GLN A 112 -5.69 -13.97 1.43
C GLN A 112 -5.79 -14.67 2.80
N SER A 113 -4.90 -14.34 3.72
CA SER A 113 -4.87 -14.94 5.06
C SER A 113 -5.44 -14.03 6.15
N GLY A 114 -5.49 -12.71 5.90
CA GLY A 114 -6.00 -11.70 6.81
C GLY A 114 -7.51 -11.45 6.71
N ASN A 115 -8.14 -11.26 7.86
CA ASN A 115 -9.58 -10.99 7.99
C ASN A 115 -9.93 -9.51 7.85
N TYR A 116 -8.97 -8.59 7.98
CA TYR A 116 -9.21 -7.15 7.81
C TYR A 116 -9.73 -6.81 6.40
N THR A 117 -10.55 -5.78 6.35
CA THR A 117 -11.20 -5.25 5.14
C THR A 117 -10.85 -3.78 4.87
N CYS A 118 -10.22 -3.11 5.84
CA CYS A 118 -9.77 -1.74 5.77
C CYS A 118 -8.30 -1.65 6.20
N ILE A 119 -7.46 -1.09 5.34
CA ILE A 119 -6.04 -0.86 5.61
C ILE A 119 -5.75 0.62 5.43
N ILE A 120 -5.18 1.23 6.46
CA ILE A 120 -4.82 2.64 6.49
C ILE A 120 -3.34 2.75 6.82
N ILE A 121 -2.56 3.28 5.89
CA ILE A 121 -1.13 3.53 6.07
C ILE A 121 -0.89 4.99 5.69
N GLN A 122 -0.78 5.90 6.65
CA GLN A 122 -0.65 7.33 6.36
C GLN A 122 0.69 7.87 6.81
N HIS A 123 1.07 9.01 6.25
CA HIS A 123 2.32 9.70 6.57
C HIS A 123 3.53 8.77 6.53
N SER A 124 3.55 7.81 5.60
CA SER A 124 4.50 6.70 5.59
C SER A 124 5.19 6.55 4.25
N SER A 125 6.46 6.13 4.25
CA SER A 125 7.28 5.97 3.04
C SER A 125 7.76 4.53 2.95
N LEU A 126 7.02 3.69 2.21
CA LEU A 126 7.30 2.26 2.05
C LEU A 126 7.63 1.91 0.60
N HIS A 127 8.55 0.98 0.38
CA HIS A 127 8.74 0.39 -0.94
C HIS A 127 7.51 -0.41 -1.37
N TYR A 128 7.28 -0.46 -2.68
CA TYR A 128 6.10 -1.09 -3.25
C TYR A 128 5.86 -2.56 -2.83
N PRO A 129 6.87 -3.42 -2.55
CA PRO A 129 6.62 -4.80 -2.13
C PRO A 129 5.83 -4.86 -0.81
N TYR A 130 6.12 -3.97 0.14
CA TYR A 130 5.36 -3.87 1.40
C TYR A 130 3.90 -3.55 1.15
N LEU A 131 3.61 -2.63 0.23
CA LEU A 131 2.24 -2.29 -0.15
C LEU A 131 1.55 -3.48 -0.83
N VAL A 132 2.23 -4.14 -1.78
CA VAL A 132 1.69 -5.29 -2.52
C VAL A 132 1.34 -6.43 -1.57
N TYR A 133 2.28 -6.88 -0.74
CA TYR A 133 2.03 -8.01 0.17
C TYR A 133 1.01 -7.69 1.26
N THR A 134 0.94 -6.43 1.70
CA THR A 134 -0.11 -5.96 2.62
C THR A 134 -1.50 -5.98 1.97
N ILE A 135 -1.63 -5.53 0.72
CA ILE A 135 -2.89 -5.59 -0.03
C ILE A 135 -3.31 -7.04 -0.31
N GLU A 136 -2.37 -7.88 -0.73
CA GLU A 136 -2.63 -9.27 -1.10
C GLU A 136 -2.95 -10.18 0.08
N SER A 137 -2.49 -9.84 1.28
CA SER A 137 -2.76 -10.63 2.47
C SER A 137 -4.21 -10.51 2.96
N ALA A 138 -4.93 -9.43 2.62
CA ALA A 138 -6.36 -9.34 2.89
C ALA A 138 -7.15 -10.42 2.11
N LYS A 139 -8.11 -11.09 2.77
CA LYS A 139 -9.08 -11.98 2.08
C LYS A 139 -10.02 -11.20 1.17
N ARG A 140 -10.44 -10.02 1.62
CA ARG A 140 -11.41 -9.17 0.95
C ARG A 140 -11.19 -7.73 1.37
N LEU A 141 -10.61 -6.93 0.50
CA LEU A 141 -10.35 -5.51 0.78
C LEU A 141 -11.54 -4.65 0.32
N GLU A 142 -12.10 -3.86 1.23
CA GLU A 142 -13.15 -2.87 0.95
C GLU A 142 -12.59 -1.45 0.90
N LYS A 143 -11.58 -1.13 1.72
CA LYS A 143 -10.97 0.19 1.81
C LYS A 143 -9.46 0.09 1.86
N PHE A 144 -8.80 0.90 1.04
CA PHE A 144 -7.35 1.02 1.07
C PHE A 144 -6.95 2.49 1.05
N THR A 145 -6.15 2.89 2.04
CA THR A 145 -5.59 4.23 2.13
C THR A 145 -4.08 4.12 2.29
N TYR A 146 -3.35 4.73 1.37
CA TYR A 146 -1.90 4.91 1.48
C TYR A 146 -1.53 6.36 1.17
N GLY A 147 -0.87 7.04 2.10
CA GLY A 147 -0.45 8.42 1.96
C GLY A 147 0.99 8.62 2.40
N ILE A 148 1.76 9.32 1.57
CA ILE A 148 3.15 9.70 1.87
C ILE A 148 3.16 11.08 2.52
N GLY A 149 4.21 11.40 3.28
CA GLY A 149 4.53 12.78 3.60
C GLY A 149 4.33 13.19 5.05
N GLY A 150 4.82 14.39 5.35
CA GLY A 150 4.81 14.94 6.71
C GLY A 150 5.98 14.48 7.59
N ARG A 151 6.95 13.74 7.02
CA ARG A 151 8.20 13.33 7.68
C ARG A 151 9.39 13.44 6.72
N PHE A 152 10.60 13.44 7.28
CA PHE A 152 11.84 13.41 6.51
C PHE A 152 12.24 11.98 6.12
N SER A 153 12.95 11.84 5.00
CA SER A 153 13.60 10.58 4.62
C SER A 153 15.02 10.54 5.20
N ARG A 154 15.34 9.44 5.91
CA ARG A 154 16.63 9.23 6.58
C ARG A 154 17.84 9.40 5.66
N ASN A 155 17.74 8.96 4.42
CA ASN A 155 18.83 9.04 3.43
C ASN A 155 18.63 10.20 2.43
N GLY A 156 17.60 11.03 2.62
CA GLY A 156 17.22 12.08 1.67
C GLY A 156 16.73 11.55 0.32
N MET A 157 16.62 10.23 0.15
CA MET A 157 16.17 9.61 -1.09
C MET A 157 14.65 9.42 -1.06
N LEU A 158 14.07 9.59 -2.24
CA LEU A 158 12.69 9.23 -2.53
C LEU A 158 12.62 7.73 -2.80
N ILE A 159 11.60 7.07 -2.24
CA ILE A 159 11.35 5.64 -2.49
C ILE A 159 10.68 5.47 -3.85
N SER A 160 11.08 4.44 -4.59
CA SER A 160 10.42 4.07 -5.83
C SER A 160 9.02 3.51 -5.58
N PHE A 161 8.02 4.22 -6.10
CA PHE A 161 6.66 3.72 -6.18
C PHE A 161 6.45 3.08 -7.55
N HIS A 162 6.01 1.81 -7.60
CA HIS A 162 5.69 1.11 -8.84
C HIS A 162 4.16 0.94 -9.01
N PRO A 163 3.49 1.89 -9.69
CA PRO A 163 2.05 1.90 -9.92
C PRO A 163 1.49 0.57 -10.45
N GLU A 164 2.17 -0.09 -11.38
CA GLU A 164 1.65 -1.32 -11.99
C GLU A 164 1.47 -2.45 -10.98
N TYR A 165 2.47 -2.69 -10.12
CA TYR A 165 2.43 -3.76 -9.12
C TYR A 165 1.36 -3.51 -8.08
N VAL A 166 1.29 -2.28 -7.55
CA VAL A 166 0.26 -1.90 -6.60
C VAL A 166 -1.12 -2.01 -7.24
N PHE A 167 -1.28 -1.62 -8.50
CA PHE A 167 -2.54 -1.76 -9.22
C PHE A 167 -2.96 -3.23 -9.40
N ARG A 168 -2.03 -4.12 -9.74
CA ARG A 168 -2.30 -5.57 -9.86
C ARG A 168 -2.82 -6.13 -8.53
N ALA A 169 -2.18 -5.78 -7.42
CA ALA A 169 -2.61 -6.19 -6.08
C ALA A 169 -4.02 -5.66 -5.75
N LEU A 170 -4.30 -4.39 -6.04
CA LEU A 170 -5.63 -3.79 -5.87
C LEU A 170 -6.69 -4.44 -6.78
N PHE A 171 -6.32 -4.80 -8.01
CA PHE A 171 -7.22 -5.41 -8.99
C PHE A 171 -7.71 -6.79 -8.58
N ALA A 172 -6.95 -7.51 -7.75
CA ALA A 172 -7.41 -8.75 -7.11
C ALA A 172 -8.68 -8.50 -6.25
N HIS A 173 -8.83 -7.28 -5.70
CA HIS A 173 -9.96 -6.85 -4.87
C HIS A 173 -11.01 -6.02 -5.62
N ARG A 174 -10.97 -5.96 -6.96
CA ARG A 174 -11.88 -5.12 -7.78
C ARG A 174 -13.38 -5.35 -7.52
N ALA A 175 -13.74 -6.54 -7.05
CA ALA A 175 -15.12 -6.92 -6.75
C ALA A 175 -15.60 -6.48 -5.36
N SER A 176 -14.70 -6.09 -4.46
CA SER A 176 -15.02 -5.68 -3.08
C SER A 176 -14.59 -4.25 -2.75
N LEU A 177 -13.58 -3.71 -3.43
CA LEU A 177 -13.03 -2.39 -3.13
C LEU A 177 -14.07 -1.29 -3.39
N ARG A 178 -14.34 -0.50 -2.35
CA ARG A 178 -15.34 0.58 -2.30
C ARG A 178 -14.71 1.95 -2.17
N GLN A 179 -13.55 2.04 -1.51
CA GLN A 179 -12.81 3.27 -1.30
C GLN A 179 -11.32 3.02 -1.57
N LEU A 180 -10.73 3.87 -2.41
CA LEU A 180 -9.30 3.87 -2.70
C LEU A 180 -8.77 5.30 -2.52
N ASP A 181 -7.80 5.45 -1.62
CA ASP A 181 -7.10 6.71 -1.40
C ASP A 181 -5.59 6.48 -1.51
N LEU A 182 -4.97 6.97 -2.59
CA LEU A 182 -3.51 6.89 -2.78
C LEU A 182 -2.94 8.29 -3.00
N ASP A 183 -2.33 8.83 -1.95
CA ASP A 183 -1.58 10.08 -2.00
C ASP A 183 -0.08 9.80 -2.09
N VAL A 184 0.36 9.49 -3.31
CA VAL A 184 1.76 9.20 -3.68
C VAL A 184 2.27 10.16 -4.76
N GLU A 185 1.53 11.22 -5.04
CA GLU A 185 1.82 12.18 -6.12
C GLU A 185 3.20 12.85 -5.92
N GLY A 186 3.64 13.04 -4.67
CA GLY A 186 4.99 13.54 -4.36
C GLY A 186 6.12 12.66 -4.90
N GLN A 187 5.93 11.34 -4.92
CA GLN A 187 6.92 10.37 -5.43
C GLN A 187 6.95 10.30 -6.96
N THR A 188 5.92 10.82 -7.64
CA THR A 188 5.87 10.85 -9.11
C THR A 188 6.96 11.74 -9.73
N ARG A 189 7.68 12.53 -8.92
CA ARG A 189 8.90 13.25 -9.34
C ARG A 189 9.95 12.31 -9.97
N GLN A 190 9.99 11.04 -9.57
CA GLN A 190 10.86 10.07 -10.22
C GLN A 190 10.48 9.79 -11.68
N LEU A 191 9.20 9.96 -12.06
CA LEU A 191 8.74 9.77 -13.44
C LEU A 191 9.38 10.77 -14.41
N ASP A 192 9.74 11.98 -13.94
CA ASP A 192 10.45 12.98 -14.73
C ASP A 192 11.83 12.48 -15.19
N LEU A 193 12.51 11.73 -14.33
CA LEU A 193 13.90 11.31 -14.52
C LEU A 193 14.01 10.12 -15.48
N VAL A 194 13.14 9.13 -15.31
CA VAL A 194 13.28 7.81 -15.95
C VAL A 194 12.18 7.48 -16.98
N GLY A 195 11.10 8.27 -17.03
CA GLY A 195 10.02 8.13 -18.01
C GLY A 195 9.15 6.87 -17.83
N LEU A 196 8.11 6.74 -18.67
CA LEU A 196 7.14 5.63 -18.60
C LEU A 196 7.76 4.24 -18.79
N ARG A 197 8.92 4.13 -19.43
CA ARG A 197 9.61 2.83 -19.61
C ARG A 197 10.09 2.25 -18.29
N TYR A 198 10.40 3.09 -17.31
CA TYR A 198 10.87 2.65 -16.00
C TYR A 198 9.75 2.13 -15.10
N LEU A 199 8.49 2.53 -15.36
CA LEU A 199 7.33 1.92 -14.73
C LEU A 199 7.16 0.44 -15.08
N LYS A 200 7.76 0.00 -16.20
CA LYS A 200 7.83 -1.40 -16.63
C LYS A 200 9.20 -2.04 -16.35
N TYR A 201 10.22 -1.23 -16.06
CA TYR A 201 11.57 -1.72 -15.82
C TYR A 201 11.65 -2.22 -14.39
N ILE A 202 11.60 -3.54 -14.25
CA ILE A 202 12.10 -4.21 -13.06
C ILE A 202 13.62 -4.13 -13.18
N PRO A 203 14.35 -3.60 -12.19
CA PRO A 203 15.80 -3.78 -12.15
C PRO A 203 16.12 -5.27 -12.37
N GLU A 204 17.12 -5.60 -13.19
CA GLU A 204 17.51 -7.01 -13.44
C GLU A 204 17.71 -7.78 -12.11
N GLU A 205 18.16 -7.06 -11.07
CA GLU A 205 18.32 -7.55 -9.69
C GLU A 205 16.99 -7.95 -8.99
N GLU A 206 15.86 -7.31 -9.32
CA GLU A 206 14.52 -7.65 -8.81
C GLU A 206 13.85 -8.78 -9.64
N GLU A 207 14.18 -8.92 -10.93
CA GLU A 207 13.76 -10.07 -11.75
C GLU A 207 14.49 -11.36 -11.36
N GLU A 208 15.79 -11.26 -11.03
CA GLU A 208 16.61 -12.41 -10.61
C GLU A 208 16.22 -12.97 -9.23
N GLN A 209 15.57 -12.18 -8.37
CA GLN A 209 15.17 -12.59 -7.01
C GLN A 209 13.94 -13.51 -6.95
N GLY A 210 13.26 -13.78 -8.07
CA GLY A 210 12.08 -14.64 -8.09
C GLY A 210 10.92 -14.08 -7.25
N SER A 211 9.85 -14.86 -7.04
CA SER A 211 8.83 -14.47 -6.06
C SER A 211 9.40 -14.68 -4.65
N HIS A 212 9.32 -13.68 -3.77
CA HIS A 212 9.64 -13.87 -2.34
C HIS A 212 8.84 -15.03 -1.71
N ARG A 213 7.69 -15.39 -2.30
CA ARG A 213 6.87 -16.52 -1.85
C ARG A 213 7.38 -17.89 -2.27
N ASP A 214 8.32 -17.94 -3.21
CA ASP A 214 9.02 -19.17 -3.58
C ASP A 214 10.31 -19.34 -2.75
N ASP A 215 10.64 -18.37 -1.90
CA ASP A 215 11.79 -18.41 -1.01
C ASP A 215 11.64 -19.55 0.04
N PRO A 216 12.69 -20.35 0.30
CA PRO A 216 12.67 -21.40 1.30
C PRO A 216 12.27 -20.93 2.71
N VAL A 217 12.69 -19.72 3.11
CA VAL A 217 12.34 -19.11 4.39
C VAL A 217 10.83 -18.87 4.45
N TYR A 218 10.24 -18.33 3.38
CA TYR A 218 8.79 -18.11 3.30
C TYR A 218 8.00 -19.42 3.38
N LEU A 219 8.40 -20.41 2.55
CA LEU A 219 7.73 -21.71 2.49
C LEU A 219 7.79 -22.43 3.85
N HIS A 220 8.93 -22.33 4.54
CA HIS A 220 9.12 -22.91 5.86
C HIS A 220 8.30 -22.18 6.94
N GLU A 221 8.31 -20.84 6.92
CA GLU A 221 7.58 -20.02 7.91
C GLU A 221 6.08 -20.34 7.91
N TRP A 222 5.51 -20.49 6.72
CA TRP A 222 4.07 -20.60 6.52
C TRP A 222 3.57 -22.00 6.11
N ALA A 223 4.40 -23.03 6.19
CA ALA A 223 4.07 -24.40 5.75
C ALA A 223 2.67 -24.86 6.21
N ASP A 224 2.37 -24.73 7.51
CA ASP A 224 1.09 -25.13 8.10
C ASP A 224 -0.13 -24.37 7.57
N GLU A 225 0.07 -23.14 7.11
CA GLU A 225 -1.00 -22.28 6.59
C GLU A 225 -1.18 -22.47 5.09
N LEU A 226 -0.08 -22.56 4.34
CA LEU A 226 -0.11 -22.76 2.89
C LEU A 226 -0.82 -24.08 2.52
N GLU A 227 -0.68 -25.14 3.33
CA GLU A 227 -1.45 -26.39 3.15
C GLU A 227 -2.96 -26.23 3.32
N LYS A 228 -3.40 -25.27 4.15
CA LYS A 228 -4.82 -25.03 4.49
C LYS A 228 -5.48 -24.00 3.60
N LEU A 229 -4.69 -23.18 2.90
CA LEU A 229 -5.23 -22.23 1.95
C LEU A 229 -5.86 -22.99 0.78
N PRO A 230 -7.00 -22.52 0.24
CA PRO A 230 -7.55 -23.12 -0.97
C PRO A 230 -6.47 -23.09 -2.04
N VAL A 231 -6.15 -24.27 -2.58
CA VAL A 231 -5.21 -24.41 -3.70
C VAL A 231 -5.60 -23.35 -4.72
N LYS A 232 -4.68 -22.43 -5.01
CA LYS A 232 -4.78 -21.62 -6.21
C LYS A 232 -4.73 -22.64 -7.35
N GLU A 233 -5.88 -23.13 -7.82
CA GLU A 233 -5.98 -23.51 -9.23
C GLU A 233 -5.37 -22.33 -9.94
N GLU A 234 -4.24 -22.56 -10.61
CA GLU A 234 -3.46 -21.53 -11.29
C GLU A 234 -4.43 -20.59 -12.01
N GLN A 235 -4.78 -19.46 -11.37
CA GLN A 235 -5.60 -18.42 -11.97
C GLN A 235 -4.75 -17.55 -12.88
N ILE A 236 -3.78 -18.20 -13.51
CA ILE A 236 -3.26 -17.87 -14.82
C ILE A 236 -3.42 -19.15 -15.66
N SER A 237 -4.68 -19.52 -15.90
CA SER A 237 -5.00 -20.02 -17.24
C SER A 237 -4.50 -18.93 -18.18
N SER A 238 -3.37 -19.21 -18.82
CA SER A 238 -2.71 -18.44 -19.88
C SER A 238 -3.59 -18.21 -21.12
N ASN A 239 -4.90 -18.48 -21.01
CA ASN A 239 -5.90 -18.42 -22.08
C ASN A 239 -7.17 -17.62 -21.71
N VAL A 240 -7.22 -16.92 -20.57
CA VAL A 240 -8.17 -15.80 -20.46
C VAL A 240 -7.56 -14.64 -21.23
N SER A 241 -8.13 -14.31 -22.39
CA SER A 241 -7.86 -13.05 -23.09
C SER A 241 -7.71 -11.94 -22.05
N VAL A 242 -6.48 -11.46 -21.83
CA VAL A 242 -6.10 -10.52 -20.77
C VAL A 242 -6.93 -9.26 -20.95
N GLY A 243 -8.08 -9.21 -20.28
CA GLY A 243 -8.91 -8.02 -20.23
C GLY A 243 -8.08 -6.92 -19.58
N ALA A 244 -7.99 -5.78 -20.23
CA ALA A 244 -7.18 -4.66 -19.73
C ALA A 244 -7.52 -4.35 -18.27
N TRP A 245 -6.53 -4.46 -17.38
CA TRP A 245 -6.66 -4.09 -15.99
C TRP A 245 -6.80 -2.57 -15.94
N SER A 246 -8.02 -2.07 -15.80
CA SER A 246 -8.32 -0.63 -15.80
C SER A 246 -9.26 -0.28 -14.65
N LEU A 247 -9.22 0.98 -14.19
CA LEU A 247 -10.09 1.48 -13.12
C LEU A 247 -11.58 1.22 -13.38
N ARG A 248 -12.00 1.25 -14.64
CA ARG A 248 -13.37 0.93 -15.06
C ARG A 248 -13.87 -0.42 -14.54
N SER A 249 -12.98 -1.37 -14.29
CA SER A 249 -13.31 -2.72 -13.81
C SER A 249 -13.69 -2.77 -12.33
N PHE A 250 -13.47 -1.69 -11.57
CA PHE A 250 -13.80 -1.61 -10.14
C PHE A 250 -15.26 -1.21 -9.93
N LEU A 251 -16.17 -2.15 -10.18
CA LEU A 251 -17.60 -1.84 -10.21
C LEU A 251 -18.20 -1.41 -8.85
N GLN A 252 -17.54 -1.72 -7.74
CA GLN A 252 -18.03 -1.34 -6.40
C GLN A 252 -17.39 -0.06 -5.85
N LEU A 253 -16.42 0.51 -6.59
CA LEU A 253 -15.66 1.68 -6.15
C LEU A 253 -16.54 2.93 -6.23
N LYS A 254 -16.74 3.56 -5.08
CA LYS A 254 -17.57 4.76 -4.87
C LYS A 254 -16.70 5.98 -4.63
N ASP A 255 -15.62 5.81 -3.87
CA ASP A 255 -14.74 6.89 -3.46
C ASP A 255 -13.33 6.66 -4.02
N LEU A 256 -12.85 7.59 -4.84
CA LEU A 256 -11.53 7.51 -5.45
C LEU A 256 -10.76 8.81 -5.18
N SER A 257 -9.66 8.69 -4.45
CA SER A 257 -8.71 9.77 -4.23
C SER A 257 -7.35 9.34 -4.76
N LEU A 258 -6.81 10.03 -5.76
CA LEU A 258 -5.52 9.67 -6.38
C LEU A 258 -4.71 10.92 -6.73
N GLY A 259 -3.38 10.78 -6.71
CA GLY A 259 -2.50 11.69 -7.43
C GLY A 259 -2.84 11.77 -8.91
N VAL A 260 -2.75 12.96 -9.52
CA VAL A 260 -3.16 13.19 -10.92
C VAL A 260 -2.43 12.27 -11.92
N HIS A 261 -1.15 11.97 -11.71
CA HIS A 261 -0.42 11.06 -12.59
C HIS A 261 -0.83 9.61 -12.40
N ILE A 262 -1.07 9.18 -11.16
CA ILE A 262 -1.53 7.83 -10.84
C ILE A 262 -2.93 7.60 -11.39
N LEU A 263 -3.82 8.58 -11.26
CA LEU A 263 -5.16 8.55 -11.85
C LEU A 263 -5.10 8.29 -13.35
N TYR A 264 -4.25 9.04 -14.07
CA TYR A 264 -4.08 8.87 -15.50
C TYR A 264 -3.56 7.46 -15.86
N LEU A 265 -2.54 6.96 -15.14
CA LEU A 265 -1.96 5.64 -15.37
C LEU A 265 -2.98 4.52 -15.13
N TYR A 266 -3.67 4.54 -13.99
CA TYR A 266 -4.64 3.51 -13.60
C TYR A 266 -5.90 3.52 -14.48
N ALA A 267 -6.33 4.70 -14.95
CA ALA A 267 -7.44 4.81 -15.89
C ALA A 267 -7.08 4.19 -17.25
N ARG A 268 -5.87 4.47 -17.75
CA ARG A 268 -5.39 3.86 -18.99
C ARG A 268 -5.25 2.35 -18.89
N GLY A 269 -4.87 1.88 -17.71
CA GLY A 269 -4.81 0.47 -17.37
C GLY A 269 -3.57 -0.23 -17.89
N TYR A 270 -3.45 -1.51 -17.51
CA TYR A 270 -2.31 -2.38 -17.75
C TYR A 270 -2.78 -3.69 -18.42
N GLY A 271 -1.98 -4.25 -19.32
CA GLY A 271 -2.32 -5.47 -20.06
C GLY A 271 -3.32 -5.25 -21.22
N GLY A 272 -3.07 -5.90 -22.35
CA GLY A 272 -3.86 -5.81 -23.59
C GLY A 272 -2.97 -5.61 -24.83
N GLU A 273 -3.46 -5.96 -26.03
CA GLU A 273 -2.72 -5.82 -27.32
C GLU A 273 -2.29 -4.37 -27.62
N GLN A 274 -2.92 -3.38 -26.99
CA GLN A 274 -2.55 -1.96 -27.07
C GLN A 274 -1.36 -1.59 -26.18
N CYS A 275 -0.91 -2.50 -25.31
CA CYS A 275 0.30 -2.40 -24.50
C CYS A 275 1.48 -3.17 -25.12
N GLY A 276 1.50 -3.36 -26.44
CA GLY A 276 2.70 -3.78 -27.15
C GLY A 276 3.87 -2.84 -26.85
N ASP A 277 5.07 -3.25 -27.23
CA ASP A 277 6.38 -2.63 -26.92
C ASP A 277 6.56 -1.17 -27.45
N GLN A 278 5.47 -0.54 -27.86
CA GLN A 278 5.31 0.78 -28.45
C GLN A 278 4.84 1.84 -27.44
N TRP A 279 5.34 1.82 -26.21
CA TRP A 279 5.54 3.09 -25.47
C TRP A 279 6.85 3.79 -25.91
N GLY A 280 7.39 3.40 -27.06
CA GLY A 280 8.42 4.12 -27.77
C GLY A 280 7.79 5.22 -28.63
N ASP A 281 7.98 6.48 -28.23
CA ASP A 281 7.94 7.73 -29.01
C ASP A 281 6.73 8.00 -29.94
N GLN A 282 5.75 7.11 -30.07
CA GLN A 282 4.63 7.30 -30.99
C GLN A 282 3.33 6.64 -30.50
N SER A 283 2.33 7.51 -30.33
CA SER A 283 0.93 7.26 -29.98
C SER A 283 0.60 7.06 -28.49
N VAL A 284 0.61 8.18 -27.76
CA VAL A 284 -0.55 8.43 -26.89
C VAL A 284 -1.76 8.38 -27.81
N ASN A 285 -2.54 7.30 -27.72
CA ASN A 285 -3.68 7.07 -28.59
C ASN A 285 -4.64 8.28 -28.47
N ASP A 286 -4.85 9.03 -29.56
CA ASP A 286 -5.70 10.24 -29.60
C ASP A 286 -7.15 9.95 -29.17
N SER A 287 -7.53 8.67 -29.05
CA SER A 287 -8.85 8.24 -28.60
C SER A 287 -8.99 8.05 -27.07
N PHE A 288 -7.93 8.15 -26.27
CA PHE A 288 -8.05 7.96 -24.82
C PHE A 288 -8.85 9.09 -24.15
N SER A 289 -9.69 8.70 -23.19
CA SER A 289 -10.67 9.58 -22.57
C SER A 289 -10.87 9.18 -21.11
N LEU A 290 -10.34 9.96 -20.17
CA LEU A 290 -10.35 9.65 -18.74
C LEU A 290 -11.76 9.26 -18.24
N VAL A 291 -12.76 10.03 -18.63
CA VAL A 291 -14.17 9.81 -18.26
C VAL A 291 -14.72 8.44 -18.67
N ASP A 292 -14.24 7.86 -19.78
CA ASP A 292 -14.68 6.55 -20.26
C ASP A 292 -14.04 5.38 -19.48
N HIS A 293 -12.96 5.67 -18.76
CA HIS A 293 -12.14 4.69 -18.07
C HIS A 293 -12.26 4.75 -16.53
N LEU A 294 -13.04 5.68 -15.99
CA LEU A 294 -13.36 5.73 -14.57
C LEU A 294 -14.39 4.65 -14.18
N PRO A 295 -14.45 4.25 -12.90
CA PRO A 295 -15.46 3.33 -12.40
C PRO A 295 -16.88 3.89 -12.64
N PRO A 296 -17.81 3.09 -13.18
CA PRO A 296 -19.15 3.58 -13.54
C PRO A 296 -20.03 3.95 -12.34
N ASN A 297 -19.71 3.44 -11.15
CA ASN A 297 -20.45 3.67 -9.92
C ASN A 297 -19.78 4.68 -8.98
N LEU A 298 -18.81 5.44 -9.48
CA LEU A 298 -18.09 6.43 -8.70
C LEU A 298 -19.01 7.56 -8.23
N GLU A 299 -18.95 7.88 -6.95
CA GLU A 299 -19.74 8.92 -6.27
C GLU A 299 -18.86 10.15 -5.94
N SER A 300 -17.59 9.92 -5.64
CA SER A 300 -16.60 10.96 -5.28
C SER A 300 -15.27 10.73 -5.98
N LEU A 301 -14.70 11.80 -6.57
CA LEU A 301 -13.36 11.84 -7.14
C LEU A 301 -12.55 12.99 -6.52
N ARG A 302 -11.43 12.66 -5.88
CA ARG A 302 -10.46 13.63 -5.37
C ARG A 302 -9.13 13.49 -6.10
N ILE A 303 -8.57 14.61 -6.53
CA ILE A 303 -7.30 14.65 -7.26
C ILE A 303 -6.25 15.41 -6.46
N TYR A 304 -5.18 14.73 -6.05
CA TYR A 304 -4.06 15.33 -5.32
C TYR A 304 -3.02 15.92 -6.28
N GLY A 305 -2.43 17.06 -5.89
CA GLY A 305 -1.28 17.69 -6.53
C GLY A 305 -1.54 18.31 -7.90
N TYR A 306 -2.77 18.29 -8.41
CA TYR A 306 -3.09 18.96 -9.66
C TYR A 306 -3.13 20.48 -9.49
N LYS A 307 -2.42 21.17 -10.37
CA LYS A 307 -2.48 22.63 -10.51
C LYS A 307 -2.76 22.98 -11.97
N LYS A 308 -3.74 23.85 -12.20
CA LYS A 308 -4.09 24.30 -13.55
C LYS A 308 -2.86 24.82 -14.31
N GLY A 309 -2.67 24.36 -15.55
CA GLY A 309 -1.51 24.66 -16.38
C GLY A 309 -0.23 23.89 -16.01
N MET A 310 -0.26 22.94 -15.07
CA MET A 310 0.87 22.06 -14.81
C MET A 310 1.15 21.16 -16.01
N LYS A 311 2.43 20.88 -16.24
CA LYS A 311 2.85 19.92 -17.26
C LYS A 311 2.86 18.51 -16.66
N PRO A 312 2.43 17.48 -17.40
CA PRO A 312 2.61 16.11 -16.97
C PRO A 312 4.09 15.78 -16.78
N ARG A 313 4.40 15.04 -15.71
CA ARG A 313 5.72 14.47 -15.39
C ARG A 313 6.02 13.18 -16.17
N LEU A 314 5.27 12.95 -17.24
CA LEU A 314 5.35 11.72 -18.03
C LEU A 314 6.08 12.02 -19.34
N ARG A 315 7.30 11.50 -19.49
CA ARG A 315 8.06 11.65 -20.74
C ARG A 315 7.28 11.08 -21.93
N GLY A 316 7.22 11.83 -23.03
CA GLY A 316 6.52 11.41 -24.26
C GLY A 316 5.02 11.70 -24.28
N VAL A 317 4.50 12.39 -23.26
CA VAL A 317 3.10 12.80 -23.17
C VAL A 317 2.93 14.27 -23.58
N PRO A 318 1.86 14.65 -24.32
CA PRO A 318 1.58 16.05 -24.65
C PRO A 318 1.47 16.94 -23.41
N GLN A 319 2.01 18.16 -23.46
CA GLN A 319 2.09 19.07 -22.31
C GLN A 319 0.72 19.49 -21.75
N ASN A 320 -0.30 19.47 -22.60
CA ASN A 320 -1.69 19.81 -22.31
C ASN A 320 -2.56 18.59 -21.98
N LEU A 321 -2.00 17.37 -21.99
CA LEU A 321 -2.82 16.15 -21.86
C LEU A 321 -3.65 16.14 -20.58
N LEU A 322 -3.07 16.44 -19.42
CA LEU A 322 -3.80 16.41 -18.15
C LEU A 322 -4.95 17.42 -18.16
N GLU A 323 -4.71 18.63 -18.65
CA GLU A 323 -5.75 19.68 -18.75
C GLU A 323 -6.86 19.26 -19.73
N ASP A 324 -6.52 18.73 -20.90
CA ASP A 324 -7.49 18.27 -21.89
C ASP A 324 -8.36 17.13 -21.35
N GLN A 325 -7.74 16.16 -20.66
CA GLN A 325 -8.45 15.01 -20.08
C GLN A 325 -9.37 15.42 -18.92
N LEU A 326 -8.94 16.35 -18.06
CA LEU A 326 -9.75 16.86 -16.96
C LEU A 326 -10.88 17.79 -17.46
N ALA A 327 -10.62 18.62 -18.48
CA ALA A 327 -11.64 19.44 -19.11
C ALA A 327 -12.73 18.56 -19.76
N LYS A 328 -12.31 17.49 -20.45
CA LYS A 328 -13.25 16.51 -21.03
C LYS A 328 -14.04 15.77 -19.97
N LEU A 329 -13.40 15.38 -18.86
CA LEU A 329 -14.09 14.80 -17.71
C LEU A 329 -15.19 15.72 -17.20
N MET A 330 -14.89 17.00 -16.98
CA MET A 330 -15.86 17.98 -16.50
C MET A 330 -17.01 18.21 -17.50
N ALA A 331 -16.74 18.16 -18.81
CA ALA A 331 -17.75 18.32 -19.84
C ALA A 331 -18.69 17.12 -20.00
N GLU A 332 -18.19 15.90 -19.78
CA GLU A 332 -18.92 14.65 -20.09
C GLU A 332 -19.41 13.89 -18.84
N LYS A 333 -19.01 14.29 -17.63
CA LYS A 333 -19.33 13.58 -16.38
C LYS A 333 -20.82 13.34 -16.18
N ASP A 334 -21.66 14.33 -16.50
CA ASP A 334 -23.11 14.23 -16.22
C ASP A 334 -23.78 13.19 -17.12
N GLN A 335 -23.22 12.94 -18.31
CA GLN A 335 -23.70 11.94 -19.25
C GLN A 335 -23.13 10.55 -18.96
N LYS A 336 -21.83 10.46 -18.66
CA LYS A 336 -21.09 9.19 -18.60
C LYS A 336 -20.92 8.63 -17.19
N LEU A 337 -20.91 9.50 -16.18
CA LEU A 337 -20.73 9.17 -14.77
C LEU A 337 -21.85 9.81 -13.94
N PRO A 338 -23.13 9.40 -14.16
CA PRO A 338 -24.29 10.08 -13.57
C PRO A 338 -24.36 10.00 -12.04
N ARG A 339 -23.55 9.13 -11.42
CA ARG A 339 -23.42 9.01 -9.96
C ARG A 339 -22.34 9.89 -9.36
N LEU A 340 -21.45 10.46 -10.18
CA LEU A 340 -20.33 11.26 -9.70
C LEU A 340 -20.84 12.63 -9.28
N VAL A 341 -21.02 12.81 -7.96
CA VAL A 341 -21.56 14.04 -7.37
C VAL A 341 -20.44 14.99 -6.97
N VAL A 342 -19.35 14.45 -6.42
CA VAL A 342 -18.26 15.23 -5.83
C VAL A 342 -17.01 15.09 -6.69
N ILE A 343 -16.46 16.22 -7.13
CA ILE A 343 -15.15 16.29 -7.77
C ILE A 343 -14.34 17.40 -7.09
N GLU A 344 -13.20 17.03 -6.52
CA GLU A 344 -12.29 17.95 -5.83
C GLU A 344 -10.89 17.86 -6.46
N GLY A 345 -10.10 18.94 -6.37
CA GLY A 345 -8.72 18.96 -6.87
C GLY A 345 -8.54 19.46 -8.30
N ILE A 346 -9.62 19.76 -9.05
CA ILE A 346 -9.52 20.33 -10.41
C ILE A 346 -9.50 21.87 -10.38
N GLU A 347 -10.50 22.48 -9.76
CA GLU A 347 -10.62 23.95 -9.66
C GLU A 347 -9.73 24.51 -8.55
N GLU A 348 -9.79 23.88 -7.38
CA GLU A 348 -8.95 24.20 -6.21
C GLU A 348 -7.90 23.12 -6.04
N MET A 349 -6.63 23.53 -5.99
CA MET A 349 -5.51 22.61 -5.78
C MET A 349 -5.61 22.00 -4.37
N ILE A 350 -5.63 20.67 -4.31
CA ILE A 350 -5.41 19.93 -3.07
C ILE A 350 -3.91 19.58 -3.01
N PRO A 351 -3.20 19.97 -1.94
CA PRO A 351 -1.80 19.59 -1.79
C PRO A 351 -1.68 18.07 -1.70
N ASN A 352 -0.66 17.52 -2.33
CA ASN A 352 -0.28 16.14 -2.13
C ASN A 352 0.70 16.00 -0.96
N GLY A 353 0.73 14.81 -0.39
CA GLY A 353 1.74 14.36 0.54
C GLY A 353 3.13 14.39 -0.09
N GLU A 354 4.10 14.93 0.64
CA GLU A 354 5.50 15.00 0.23
C GLU A 354 6.42 14.66 1.40
N THR A 355 7.44 13.87 1.11
CA THR A 355 8.60 13.71 1.99
C THR A 355 9.29 15.06 2.12
N LEU A 356 9.55 15.49 3.35
CA LEU A 356 10.17 16.77 3.64
C LEU A 356 11.65 16.72 3.27
N GLU A 357 12.16 17.82 2.71
CA GLU A 357 13.56 17.98 2.31
C GLU A 357 14.28 18.97 3.24
N GLY A 358 15.30 18.50 3.97
CA GLY A 358 16.20 19.34 4.77
C GLY A 358 15.58 20.02 6.01
N PRO A 359 16.42 20.56 6.91
CA PRO A 359 16.01 21.00 8.25
C PRO A 359 15.11 22.25 8.30
N GLY A 360 14.74 22.85 7.16
CA GLY A 360 13.96 24.08 7.10
C GLY A 360 12.44 23.90 7.04
N ASN A 361 11.93 22.67 7.16
CA ASN A 361 10.51 22.32 6.98
C ASN A 361 9.83 21.78 8.25
N GLU A 362 10.35 22.11 9.44
CA GLU A 362 9.79 21.63 10.72
C GLU A 362 8.33 22.04 10.94
N ASP A 363 7.90 23.17 10.37
CA ASP A 363 6.52 23.66 10.39
C ASP A 363 5.55 22.79 9.59
N LYS A 364 6.08 21.99 8.66
CA LYS A 364 5.32 21.04 7.83
C LYS A 364 5.38 19.61 8.36
N LEU A 365 6.07 19.41 9.50
CA LEU A 365 6.13 18.10 10.13
C LEU A 365 4.74 17.71 10.60
N TRP A 366 4.27 16.55 10.13
CA TRP A 366 3.06 15.97 10.65
C TRP A 366 3.29 15.53 12.08
N LYS A 367 2.45 16.02 12.98
CA LYS A 367 2.39 15.59 14.36
C LYS A 367 1.15 14.73 14.48
N GLY A 368 1.32 13.51 14.97
CA GLY A 368 0.20 12.63 15.19
C GLY A 368 -0.78 13.21 16.19
N GLU A 369 -1.99 12.63 16.22
CA GLU A 369 -2.87 12.81 17.36
C GLU A 369 -2.09 12.40 18.61
N ALA A 370 -1.79 13.38 19.46
CA ALA A 370 -1.19 13.13 20.75
C ALA A 370 -2.23 12.36 21.57
N ASP A 371 -2.13 11.04 21.57
CA ASP A 371 -2.78 10.21 22.60
C ASP A 371 -2.01 10.48 23.90
N ASP A 372 -2.27 11.66 24.47
CA ASP A 372 -1.83 12.11 25.78
C ASP A 372 -2.62 11.33 26.85
N GLU A 373 -2.35 10.03 27.02
CA GLU A 373 -2.62 9.23 28.23
C GLU A 373 -2.13 7.79 28.00
N TRP A 374 -0.81 7.60 27.96
CA TRP A 374 -0.20 6.27 27.98
C TRP A 374 -0.42 5.64 29.35
N THR A 375 -0.90 4.40 29.37
CA THR A 375 -0.87 3.56 30.58
C THR A 375 0.22 2.52 30.39
N ASP A 376 1.38 2.78 30.98
CA ASP A 376 2.47 1.81 30.99
C ASP A 376 2.07 0.62 31.88
N TYR A 377 2.07 -0.58 31.30
CA TYR A 377 1.93 -1.83 32.03
C TYR A 377 3.26 -2.58 31.96
N GLU A 378 4.14 -2.34 32.94
CA GLU A 378 5.26 -3.22 33.23
C GLU A 378 4.73 -4.42 34.03
N TYR A 379 5.00 -5.64 33.56
CA TYR A 379 4.80 -6.85 34.36
C TYR A 379 6.11 -7.15 35.09
N GLU A 380 6.07 -7.09 36.43
CA GLU A 380 7.17 -7.53 37.33
C GLU A 380 7.37 -9.04 37.31
#